data_AF-A0A2S5R1D1-F1
#
_entry.id   AF-A0A2S5R1D1-F1
#
_cell.length_a   1.000
_cell.length_b   1.000
_cell.length_c   1.000
_cell.angle_alpha   90.00
_cell.angle_beta   90.00
_cell.angle_gamma   90.00
#
_symmetry.space_group_name_H-M   'P 1'
#
loop_
_entity.id
_entity.type
_entity.pdbx_description
1 polymer ?
#
loop_
_entity_poly.entity_id
_entity_poly.type
_entity_poly.pdbx_seq_one_letter_code
_entity_poly.pdbx_strand_id
1 'polypeptide(L)'
;MSKHNIHKMIGIIAISCIGLISASAIAGPDSFQRDMIQRVQQAKLKLQQAEAAKGAEHKKLLAEHTQMMKEDMDKCRTMKPKEGLSEKEREEWYIEHNKIMQEIMDQMMQENQMMHKMDDMPMDSGDAHKH
;
A
#
# COMPACT_ATOMS: atom_id res chain seq x y z
N MET A 1 6.22 55.16 13.43
CA MET A 1 4.85 54.62 13.28
C MET A 1 4.86 53.61 12.15
N SER A 2 4.73 52.33 12.49
CA SER A 2 4.84 51.17 11.58
C SER A 2 3.58 51.04 10.72
N LYS A 3 3.75 50.85 9.41
CA LYS A 3 2.65 50.76 8.44
C LYS A 3 1.98 49.39 8.56
N HIS A 4 0.69 49.45 8.87
CA HIS A 4 -0.27 48.35 8.95
C HIS A 4 -0.20 47.36 7.75
N ASN A 5 -0.03 46.09 8.11
CA ASN A 5 -0.85 44.94 7.69
C ASN A 5 -1.10 44.73 6.19
N ILE A 6 -0.15 44.09 5.51
CA ILE A 6 -0.34 43.44 4.22
C ILE A 6 -0.83 42.01 4.48
N HIS A 7 -2.15 41.80 4.59
CA HIS A 7 -2.74 40.46 4.43
C HIS A 7 -4.14 40.59 3.80
N LYS A 8 -4.21 40.46 2.48
CA LYS A 8 -5.43 40.09 1.75
C LYS A 8 -5.13 38.82 0.99
N MET A 9 -5.38 37.68 1.63
CA MET A 9 -5.27 36.35 1.02
C MET A 9 -6.47 36.17 0.08
N ILE A 10 -6.17 36.15 -1.22
CA ILE A 10 -7.12 36.03 -2.31
C ILE A 10 -7.35 34.54 -2.63
N GLY A 11 -8.63 34.14 -2.66
CA GLY A 11 -9.16 33.19 -3.64
C GLY A 11 -9.07 31.69 -3.32
N ILE A 12 -10.11 31.14 -2.69
CA ILE A 12 -10.40 29.70 -2.77
C ILE A 12 -11.01 29.43 -4.16
N ILE A 13 -10.28 28.71 -5.01
CA ILE A 13 -10.80 28.19 -6.27
C ILE A 13 -11.38 26.80 -5.99
N ALA A 14 -12.70 26.70 -5.93
CA ALA A 14 -13.39 25.42 -5.98
C ALA A 14 -13.58 25.01 -7.45
N ILE A 15 -12.66 24.22 -7.99
CA ILE A 15 -12.83 23.52 -9.27
C ILE A 15 -13.77 22.34 -9.02
N SER A 16 -15.06 22.52 -9.26
CA SER A 16 -16.01 21.41 -9.37
C SER A 16 -16.05 20.93 -10.82
N CYS A 17 -15.07 20.12 -11.22
CA CYS A 17 -15.20 19.33 -12.45
C CYS A 17 -16.05 18.08 -12.13
N ILE A 18 -17.38 18.23 -12.15
CA ILE A 18 -18.26 17.07 -12.29
C ILE A 18 -18.21 16.67 -13.77
N GLY A 19 -17.16 15.94 -14.12
CA GLY A 19 -17.13 15.18 -15.36
C GLY A 19 -18.10 14.01 -15.21
N LEU A 20 -19.28 14.14 -15.82
CA LEU A 20 -20.14 13.00 -16.14
C LEU A 20 -19.35 12.08 -17.08
N ILE A 21 -18.66 11.09 -16.51
CA ILE A 21 -18.10 9.99 -17.27
C ILE A 21 -19.28 9.11 -17.66
N SER A 22 -19.72 9.26 -18.90
CA SER A 22 -20.63 8.33 -19.56
C SER A 22 -20.15 6.92 -19.30
N ALA A 23 -20.97 6.13 -18.59
CA ALA A 23 -20.76 4.72 -18.32
C ALA A 23 -20.78 3.92 -19.63
N SER A 24 -19.70 3.98 -20.39
CA SER A 24 -19.26 2.80 -21.11
C SER A 24 -18.92 1.79 -20.02
N ALA A 25 -19.59 0.64 -20.02
CA ALA A 25 -19.27 -0.47 -19.14
C ALA A 25 -17.88 -1.00 -19.52
N ILE A 26 -16.85 -0.24 -19.17
CA ILE A 26 -15.50 -0.73 -19.00
C ILE A 26 -15.61 -1.55 -17.72
N ALA A 27 -15.53 -2.87 -17.82
CA ALA A 27 -15.64 -3.77 -16.69
C ALA A 27 -14.40 -3.56 -15.81
N GLY A 28 -14.41 -2.50 -15.01
CA GLY A 28 -13.41 -2.26 -13.98
C GLY A 28 -13.40 -3.37 -12.93
N PRO A 29 -12.47 -3.30 -11.97
CA PRO A 29 -12.25 -4.39 -11.01
C PRO A 29 -13.56 -4.83 -10.36
N ASP A 30 -13.77 -6.14 -10.29
CA ASP A 30 -14.93 -6.71 -9.61
C ASP A 30 -14.84 -6.45 -8.09
N SER A 31 -15.90 -6.83 -7.35
CA SER A 31 -15.93 -6.57 -5.91
C SER A 31 -14.78 -7.26 -5.16
N PHE A 32 -14.40 -8.48 -5.55
CA PHE A 32 -13.30 -9.21 -4.91
C PHE A 32 -11.95 -8.55 -5.24
N GLN A 33 -11.75 -8.09 -6.47
CA GLN A 33 -10.55 -7.35 -6.87
C GLN A 33 -10.46 -6.00 -6.15
N ARG A 34 -11.57 -5.27 -5.99
CA ARG A 34 -11.61 -4.02 -5.21
C ARG A 34 -11.24 -4.25 -3.75
N ASP A 35 -11.82 -5.28 -3.12
CA ASP A 35 -11.52 -5.64 -1.73
C ASP A 35 -10.04 -5.98 -1.58
N MET A 36 -9.48 -6.74 -2.53
CA MET A 36 -8.04 -7.06 -2.52
C MET A 36 -7.17 -5.83 -2.73
N ILE A 37 -7.50 -4.94 -3.66
CA ILE A 37 -6.79 -3.68 -3.85
C ILE A 37 -6.77 -2.89 -2.52
N GLN A 38 -7.90 -2.79 -1.82
CA GLN A 38 -7.94 -2.09 -0.54
C GLN A 38 -7.04 -2.73 0.53
N ARG A 39 -7.06 -4.07 0.65
CA ARG A 39 -6.22 -4.79 1.60
C ARG A 39 -4.73 -4.61 1.32
N VAL A 40 -4.33 -4.75 0.06
CA VAL A 40 -2.94 -4.57 -0.39
C VAL A 40 -2.45 -3.14 -0.14
N GLN A 41 -3.31 -2.13 -0.32
CA GLN A 41 -2.97 -0.74 0.03
C GLN A 41 -2.86 -0.54 1.55
N GLN A 42 -3.71 -1.17 2.36
CA GLN A 42 -3.61 -1.12 3.82
C GLN A 42 -2.32 -1.76 4.32
N ALA A 43 -1.93 -2.91 3.75
CA ALA A 43 -0.64 -3.53 4.04
C ALA A 43 0.51 -2.60 3.68
N LYS A 44 0.46 -1.95 2.51
CA LYS A 44 1.51 -1.02 2.08
C LYS A 44 1.70 0.13 3.06
N LEU A 45 0.61 0.69 3.57
CA LEU A 45 0.66 1.73 4.62
C LEU A 45 1.27 1.19 5.91
N LYS A 46 1.01 -0.07 6.27
CA LYS A 46 1.62 -0.72 7.43
C LYS A 46 3.12 -0.90 7.25
N LEU A 47 3.56 -1.30 6.05
CA LEU A 47 4.98 -1.44 5.72
C LEU A 47 5.71 -0.10 5.81
N GLN A 48 5.11 0.97 5.30
CA GLN A 48 5.66 2.33 5.41
C GLN A 48 5.75 2.81 6.86
N GLN A 49 4.76 2.48 7.69
CA GLN A 49 4.82 2.77 9.13
C GLN A 49 5.95 1.99 9.81
N ALA A 50 6.14 0.72 9.43
CA ALA A 50 7.25 -0.08 9.93
C ALA A 50 8.59 0.57 9.53
N GLU A 51 8.78 0.91 8.26
CA GLU A 51 10.01 1.55 7.75
C GLU A 51 10.36 2.85 8.51
N ALA A 52 9.36 3.65 8.86
CA ALA A 52 9.56 4.89 9.63
C ALA A 52 9.76 4.66 11.14
N ALA A 53 9.30 3.53 11.68
CA ALA A 53 9.40 3.19 13.10
C ALA A 53 10.78 2.61 13.46
N LYS A 54 11.07 2.54 14.76
CA LYS A 54 12.31 1.97 15.30
C LYS A 54 12.03 0.99 16.43
N GLY A 55 13.01 0.12 16.72
CA GLY A 55 12.99 -0.75 17.90
C GLY A 55 11.78 -1.69 17.93
N ALA A 56 11.13 -1.79 19.10
CA ALA A 56 10.01 -2.71 19.32
C ALA A 56 8.80 -2.43 18.43
N GLU A 57 8.49 -1.15 18.17
CA GLU A 57 7.35 -0.77 17.34
C GLU A 57 7.57 -1.15 15.87
N HIS A 58 8.80 -0.99 15.36
CA HIS A 58 9.16 -1.47 14.02
C HIS A 58 8.90 -2.97 13.88
N LYS A 59 9.40 -3.77 14.83
CA LYS A 59 9.24 -5.24 14.81
C LYS A 59 7.77 -5.65 14.87
N LYS A 60 6.96 -4.96 15.67
CA LYS A 60 5.52 -5.19 15.77
C LYS A 60 4.81 -4.90 14.45
N LEU A 61 5.07 -3.73 13.86
CA LEU A 61 4.44 -3.31 12.59
C LEU A 61 4.85 -4.22 11.43
N LEU A 62 6.11 -4.68 11.39
CA LEU A 62 6.55 -5.70 10.44
C LEU A 62 5.80 -7.02 10.63
N ALA A 63 5.68 -7.53 11.86
CA ALA A 63 4.96 -8.77 12.11
C ALA A 63 3.47 -8.69 11.69
N GLU A 64 2.82 -7.55 11.96
CA GLU A 64 1.46 -7.26 11.48
C GLU A 64 1.39 -7.25 9.94
N HIS A 65 2.35 -6.59 9.28
CA HIS A 65 2.44 -6.57 7.82
C HIS A 65 2.65 -7.96 7.22
N THR A 66 3.57 -8.76 7.77
CA THR A 66 3.84 -10.13 7.29
C THR A 66 2.58 -11.00 7.37
N GLN A 67 1.82 -10.87 8.45
CA GLN A 67 0.55 -11.57 8.61
C GLN A 67 -0.47 -11.11 7.54
N MET A 68 -0.58 -9.80 7.29
CA MET A 68 -1.43 -9.27 6.22
C MET A 68 -1.02 -9.82 4.84
N MET A 69 0.28 -9.85 4.53
CA MET A 69 0.79 -10.38 3.25
C MET A 69 0.48 -11.85 3.04
N LYS A 70 0.59 -12.67 4.09
CA LYS A 70 0.22 -14.09 4.02
C LYS A 70 -1.26 -14.24 3.69
N GLU A 71 -2.13 -13.54 4.42
CA GLU A 71 -3.57 -13.58 4.18
C GLU A 71 -3.96 -13.07 2.79
N ASP A 72 -3.32 -12.00 2.34
CA ASP A 72 -3.60 -11.36 1.05
C ASP A 72 -3.13 -12.24 -0.11
N MET A 73 -1.98 -12.89 0.01
CA MET A 73 -1.48 -13.87 -0.96
C MET A 73 -2.41 -15.10 -1.01
N ASP A 74 -2.83 -15.63 0.13
CA ASP A 74 -3.75 -16.78 0.19
C ASP A 74 -5.09 -16.43 -0.47
N LYS A 75 -5.65 -15.26 -0.15
CA LYS A 75 -6.89 -14.78 -0.77
C LYS A 75 -6.73 -14.60 -2.27
N CYS A 76 -5.69 -13.90 -2.70
CA CYS A 76 -5.47 -13.61 -4.10
C CYS A 76 -5.36 -14.90 -4.91
N ARG A 77 -4.57 -15.89 -4.46
CA ARG A 77 -4.43 -17.21 -5.14
C ARG A 77 -5.73 -17.98 -5.32
N THR A 78 -6.70 -17.78 -4.43
CA THR A 78 -8.01 -18.45 -4.53
C THR A 78 -9.00 -17.74 -5.44
N MET A 79 -8.70 -16.51 -5.86
CA MET A 79 -9.56 -15.74 -6.74
C MET A 79 -9.60 -16.35 -8.14
N LYS A 80 -10.79 -16.30 -8.75
CA LYS A 80 -11.03 -16.77 -10.12
C LYS A 80 -11.95 -15.78 -10.83
N PRO A 81 -11.83 -15.64 -12.17
CA PRO A 81 -12.79 -14.85 -12.93
C PRO A 81 -14.19 -15.45 -12.77
N LYS A 82 -15.21 -14.60 -12.81
CA LYS A 82 -16.61 -15.05 -12.78
C LYS A 82 -16.91 -15.94 -13.99
N GLU A 83 -17.81 -16.89 -13.80
CA GLU A 83 -18.34 -17.69 -14.90
C GLU A 83 -19.15 -16.80 -15.86
N GLY A 84 -19.12 -17.12 -17.15
CA GLY A 84 -19.89 -16.41 -18.17
C GLY A 84 -19.32 -15.07 -18.65
N LEU A 85 -18.13 -14.66 -18.18
CA LEU A 85 -17.43 -13.49 -18.74
C LEU A 85 -17.07 -13.73 -20.21
N SER A 86 -17.15 -12.67 -21.02
CA SER A 86 -16.57 -12.67 -22.36
C SER A 86 -15.05 -12.85 -22.28
N GLU A 87 -14.42 -13.21 -23.40
CA GLU A 87 -12.96 -13.35 -23.46
C GLU A 87 -12.23 -12.07 -23.07
N LYS A 88 -12.73 -10.92 -23.52
CA LYS A 88 -12.16 -9.60 -23.19
C LYS A 88 -12.28 -9.28 -21.70
N GLU A 89 -13.44 -9.49 -21.10
CA GLU A 89 -13.64 -9.24 -19.65
C GLU A 89 -12.80 -10.19 -18.80
N ARG A 90 -12.61 -11.43 -19.26
CA ARG A 90 -11.73 -12.40 -18.60
C ARG A 90 -10.26 -11.98 -18.70
N GLU A 91 -9.82 -11.47 -19.84
CA GLU A 91 -8.47 -10.92 -20.01
C GLU A 91 -8.24 -9.70 -19.10
N GLU A 92 -9.18 -8.74 -19.08
CA GLU A 92 -9.14 -7.58 -18.18
C GLU A 92 -9.09 -8.02 -16.71
N TRP A 93 -9.85 -9.05 -16.34
CA TRP A 93 -9.78 -9.64 -15.00
C TRP A 93 -8.38 -10.17 -14.67
N TYR A 94 -7.73 -10.89 -15.58
CA TYR A 94 -6.38 -11.40 -15.36
C TYR A 94 -5.34 -10.28 -15.27
N ILE A 95 -5.50 -9.22 -16.05
CA ILE A 95 -4.63 -8.03 -15.97
C ILE A 95 -4.70 -7.44 -14.56
N GLU A 96 -5.90 -7.21 -14.03
CA GLU A 96 -6.07 -6.66 -12.67
C GLU A 96 -5.61 -7.64 -11.58
N HIS A 97 -5.88 -8.93 -11.73
CA HIS A 97 -5.39 -9.96 -10.82
C HIS A 97 -3.85 -9.99 -10.76
N ASN A 98 -3.19 -9.90 -11.91
CA ASN A 98 -1.72 -9.88 -11.99
C ASN A 98 -1.12 -8.62 -11.34
N LYS A 99 -1.78 -7.46 -11.47
CA LYS A 99 -1.35 -6.23 -10.77
C LYS A 99 -1.41 -6.40 -9.25
N ILE A 100 -2.51 -6.96 -8.72
CA ILE A 100 -2.64 -7.24 -7.28
C ILE A 100 -1.53 -8.18 -6.81
N MET A 101 -1.25 -9.24 -7.57
CA MET A 101 -0.17 -10.18 -7.25
C MET A 101 1.21 -9.51 -7.29
N GLN A 102 1.48 -8.64 -8.27
CA GLN A 102 2.72 -7.87 -8.33
C GLN A 102 2.88 -6.96 -7.12
N GLU A 103 1.84 -6.24 -6.72
CA GLU A 103 1.90 -5.36 -5.55
C GLU A 103 2.17 -6.13 -4.23
N ILE A 104 1.59 -7.33 -4.08
CA ILE A 104 1.87 -8.21 -2.92
C ILE A 104 3.34 -8.66 -2.95
N MET A 105 3.85 -9.08 -4.11
CA MET A 105 5.24 -9.52 -4.28
C MET A 105 6.24 -8.39 -4.00
N ASP A 106 5.97 -7.19 -4.51
CA ASP A 106 6.82 -6.02 -4.29
C ASP A 106 6.92 -5.65 -2.81
N GLN A 107 5.80 -5.72 -2.07
CA GLN A 107 5.79 -5.47 -0.64
C GLN A 107 6.56 -6.52 0.15
N MET A 108 6.44 -7.81 -0.19
CA MET A 108 7.25 -8.86 0.43
C MET A 108 8.75 -8.69 0.15
N MET A 109 9.11 -8.26 -1.06
CA MET A 109 10.51 -7.95 -1.39
C MET A 109 11.04 -6.78 -0.56
N GLN A 110 10.25 -5.72 -0.39
CA GLN A 110 10.62 -4.58 0.45
C GLN A 110 10.70 -4.97 1.94
N GLU A 111 9.79 -5.81 2.44
CA GLU A 111 9.88 -6.38 3.79
C GLU A 111 11.19 -7.15 3.99
N ASN A 112 11.54 -8.05 3.07
CA ASN A 112 12.79 -8.82 3.12
C ASN A 112 14.02 -7.90 3.14
N GLN A 113 14.03 -6.84 2.32
CA GLN A 113 15.12 -5.85 2.34
C GLN A 113 15.25 -5.16 3.70
N MET A 114 14.13 -4.86 4.37
CA MET A 114 14.17 -4.24 5.70
C MET A 114 14.66 -5.20 6.78
N MET A 115 14.26 -6.48 6.73
CA MET A 115 14.77 -7.49 7.65
C MET A 115 16.28 -7.68 7.50
N HIS A 116 16.80 -7.77 6.26
CA HIS A 116 18.24 -7.86 6.03
C HIS A 116 19.01 -6.62 6.55
N LYS A 117 18.47 -5.41 6.36
CA LYS A 117 19.08 -4.20 6.94
C LYS A 117 19.09 -4.19 8.47
N MET A 118 18.13 -4.84 9.12
CA MET A 118 18.14 -4.99 10.58
C MET A 118 19.21 -5.96 11.06
N ASP A 119 19.42 -7.07 10.34
CA ASP A 119 20.43 -8.07 10.69
C ASP A 119 21.85 -7.52 10.53
N ASP A 120 22.07 -6.61 9.58
CA ASP A 120 23.37 -5.98 9.31
C ASP A 120 23.70 -4.79 10.25
N MET A 121 22.77 -4.34 11.11
CA MET A 121 23.07 -3.27 12.05
C MET A 121 23.88 -3.81 13.24
N PRO A 122 25.08 -3.26 13.53
CA PRO A 122 25.83 -3.63 14.72
C PRO A 122 24.98 -3.30 15.94
N MET A 123 24.65 -4.31 16.75
CA MET A 123 24.19 -4.10 18.10
C MET A 123 25.27 -3.29 18.81
N ASP A 124 25.00 -2.03 19.11
CA ASP A 124 25.86 -1.20 19.95
C ASP A 124 25.91 -1.86 21.33
N SER A 125 26.85 -2.79 21.49
CA SER A 125 27.28 -3.31 22.77
C SER A 125 27.94 -2.14 23.49
N GLY A 126 27.12 -1.34 24.17
CA GLY A 126 27.54 -0.41 25.19
C GLY A 126 28.14 -1.17 26.38
N ASP A 127 29.29 -1.81 26.18
CA ASP A 127 30.11 -2.34 27.24
C ASP A 127 31.10 -1.27 27.67
N ALA A 128 30.75 -0.67 28.80
CA ALA A 128 31.60 0.13 29.63
C ALA A 128 32.85 -0.66 30.04
N HIS A 129 33.94 -0.55 29.27
CA HIS A 129 35.28 -0.85 29.78
C HIS A 129 35.77 0.33 30.63
N LYS A 130 35.32 0.36 31.88
CA LYS A 130 36.13 0.89 32.99
C LYS A 130 36.80 -0.29 33.66
N HIS A 131 38.10 -0.44 33.45
CA HIS A 131 39.06 -0.93 34.45
C HIS A 131 40.46 -0.45 34.08
#